data_AF-A0A2S6RAR7-F1
#
_entry.id   AF-A0A2S6RAR7-F1
#
_cell.length_a   1.000
_cell.length_b   1.000
_cell.length_c   1.000
_cell.angle_alpha   90.00
_cell.angle_beta   90.00
_cell.angle_gamma   90.00
#
_symmetry.space_group_name_H-M   'P 1'
#
loop_
_entity.id
_entity.type
_entity.pdbx_description
1 polymer ?
#
loop_
_entity_poly.entity_id
_entity_poly.type
_entity_poly.pdbx_seq_one_letter_code
_entity_poly.pdbx_strand_id
1 'polypeptide(L)'
;MVKRMLIDASHAEETRVVVANGTRLEEFDFETSTKKQLKGNFYLAKVMRVEPSLQAAFVEYGGNRHGFLPFGEIHPDYYQIPVADREALFAEQQAAVADDSDDDTESAGDSKAASGSRGDSISDSNTPEEA
;
A
#
# COMPACT_ATOMS: atom_id res chain seq x y z
N MET A 1 -24.97 -2.31 10.26
CA MET A 1 -24.73 -1.81 11.64
C MET A 1 -23.74 -0.65 11.58
N VAL A 2 -23.78 0.25 12.56
CA VAL A 2 -22.91 1.45 12.59
C VAL A 2 -21.55 1.09 13.18
N LYS A 3 -20.49 1.39 12.43
CA LYS A 3 -19.11 1.33 12.88
C LYS A 3 -18.78 2.63 13.63
N ARG A 4 -18.26 2.53 14.84
CA ARG A 4 -17.97 3.65 15.75
C ARG A 4 -16.51 3.61 16.17
N MET A 5 -15.87 4.77 16.22
CA MET A 5 -14.55 4.96 16.80
C MET A 5 -14.72 5.60 18.19
N LEU A 6 -14.23 4.95 19.23
CA LEU A 6 -14.26 5.39 20.61
C LEU A 6 -12.84 5.75 21.05
N ILE A 7 -12.66 6.94 21.63
CA ILE A 7 -11.37 7.43 22.09
C ILE A 7 -11.47 7.70 23.58
N ASP A 8 -10.63 7.04 24.39
CA ASP A 8 -10.50 7.29 25.82
C ASP A 8 -9.14 7.91 26.11
N ALA A 9 -9.17 9.15 26.59
CA ALA A 9 -8.00 9.94 27.01
C ALA A 9 -8.11 10.35 28.49
N SER A 10 -8.90 9.62 29.29
CA SER A 10 -9.12 9.94 30.71
C SER A 10 -7.87 9.73 31.56
N HIS A 11 -6.99 8.81 31.16
CA HIS A 11 -5.73 8.53 31.84
C HIS A 11 -4.61 9.27 31.12
N ALA A 12 -3.87 10.12 31.82
CA ALA A 12 -2.76 10.87 31.20
C ALA A 12 -1.60 9.96 30.75
N GLU A 13 -1.52 8.75 31.29
CA GLU A 13 -0.44 7.81 30.98
C GLU A 13 -0.65 7.09 29.63
N GLU A 14 -1.90 6.94 29.19
CA GLU A 14 -2.28 6.18 28.00
C GLU A 14 -3.53 6.74 27.31
N THR A 15 -3.52 6.75 25.98
CA THR A 15 -4.72 7.03 25.16
C THR A 15 -5.12 5.76 24.44
N ARG A 16 -6.41 5.40 24.49
CA ARG A 16 -6.93 4.16 23.90
C ARG A 16 -7.92 4.50 22.79
N VAL A 17 -7.80 3.82 21.66
CA VAL A 17 -8.70 3.98 20.50
C VAL A 17 -9.30 2.62 20.15
N VAL A 18 -10.63 2.58 20.04
CA VAL A 18 -11.38 1.37 19.72
C VAL A 18 -12.25 1.60 18.51
N VAL A 19 -12.18 0.69 17.54
CA VAL A 19 -13.14 0.64 16.44
C VAL A 19 -14.11 -0.52 16.69
N ALA A 20 -15.38 -0.20 16.86
CA ALA A 20 -16.43 -1.14 17.21
C ALA A 20 -17.56 -1.14 16.19
N ASN A 21 -18.11 -2.33 15.91
CA ASN A 21 -19.29 -2.52 15.07
C ASN A 21 -20.42 -3.07 15.94
N GLY A 22 -21.36 -2.21 16.34
CA GLY A 22 -22.34 -2.55 17.37
C GLY A 22 -21.68 -2.74 18.74
N THR A 23 -21.69 -3.98 19.24
CA THR A 23 -21.03 -4.43 20.49
C THR A 23 -19.75 -5.22 20.23
N ARG A 24 -19.42 -5.51 18.97
CA ARG A 24 -18.24 -6.26 18.58
C ARG A 24 -17.06 -5.32 18.42
N LEU A 25 -15.97 -5.59 19.12
CA LEU A 25 -14.69 -4.92 18.94
C LEU A 25 -14.01 -5.47 17.67
N GLU A 26 -13.64 -4.59 16.75
CA GLU A 26 -12.92 -4.95 15.52
C GLU A 26 -11.44 -4.62 15.65
N GLU A 27 -11.09 -3.44 16.15
CA GLU A 27 -9.72 -2.96 16.30
C GLU A 27 -9.54 -2.24 17.63
N PHE A 28 -8.37 -2.40 18.23
CA PHE A 28 -7.97 -1.76 19.48
C PHE A 28 -6.52 -1.34 19.35
N ASP A 29 -6.26 -0.07 19.60
CA ASP A 29 -4.91 0.48 19.67
C ASP A 29 -4.76 1.35 20.91
N PHE A 30 -3.54 1.48 21.42
CA PHE A 30 -3.24 2.34 22.56
C PHE A 30 -1.86 2.99 22.42
N GLU A 31 -1.79 4.26 22.79
CA GLU A 31 -0.55 5.03 22.83
C GLU A 31 -0.17 5.30 24.28
N THR A 32 1.09 5.01 24.64
CA THR A 32 1.62 5.34 25.97
C THR A 32 2.40 6.65 25.93
N SER A 33 2.25 7.46 26.99
CA SER A 33 2.96 8.74 27.15
C SER A 33 4.49 8.62 27.20
N THR A 34 5.01 7.45 27.56
CA THR A 34 6.44 7.20 27.78
C THR A 34 7.23 6.96 26.50
N LYS A 35 6.60 6.52 25.41
CA LYS A 35 7.29 6.21 24.15
C LYS A 35 6.55 6.80 22.95
N LYS A 36 7.02 7.97 22.51
CA LYS A 36 6.55 8.58 21.26
C LYS A 36 7.04 7.77 20.06
N GLN A 37 6.12 7.38 19.21
CA GLN A 37 6.44 6.78 17.91
C GLN A 37 6.95 7.87 16.97
N LEU A 38 8.20 7.70 16.49
CA LEU A 38 8.81 8.63 15.53
C LEU A 38 8.69 8.14 14.08
N LYS A 39 8.28 6.88 13.88
CA LYS A 39 8.12 6.25 12.58
C LYS A 39 6.90 6.83 11.86
N GLY A 40 7.10 7.31 10.63
CA GLY A 40 6.05 7.91 9.81
C GLY A 40 5.90 9.42 10.01
N ASN A 41 6.69 10.03 10.89
CA ASN A 41 6.66 11.46 11.10
C ASN A 41 7.39 12.20 9.98
N PHE A 42 6.87 13.37 9.61
CA PHE A 42 7.46 14.28 8.64
C PHE A 42 8.13 15.45 9.34
N TYR A 43 9.34 15.80 8.90
CA TYR A 43 10.13 16.88 9.48
C TYR A 43 10.66 17.80 8.39
N LEU A 44 10.69 19.10 8.66
CA LEU A 44 11.59 20.00 7.95
C LEU A 44 12.98 19.82 8.57
N ALA A 45 13.91 19.28 7.79
CA ALA A 45 15.26 18.94 8.25
C ALA A 45 16.33 19.75 7.50
N LYS A 46 17.50 19.88 8.11
CA LYS A 46 18.68 20.51 7.51
C LYS A 46 19.75 19.46 7.22
N VAL A 47 20.32 19.49 6.01
CA VAL A 47 21.48 18.65 5.68
C VAL A 47 22.71 19.16 6.45
N MET A 48 23.33 18.29 7.24
CA MET A 48 24.50 18.63 8.05
C MET A 48 25.81 18.32 7.32
N ARG A 49 25.87 17.15 6.67
CA ARG A 49 27.01 16.72 5.87
C ARG A 49 26.57 15.70 4.82
N VAL A 50 27.35 15.62 3.74
CA VAL A 50 27.20 14.61 2.69
C VAL A 50 28.39 13.67 2.79
N GLU A 51 28.13 12.37 2.75
CA GLU A 51 29.13 11.31 2.82
C GLU A 51 29.15 10.53 1.50
N PRO A 52 30.02 10.90 0.54
CA PRO A 52 30.08 10.26 -0.78
C PRO A 52 30.36 8.76 -0.70
N SER A 53 31.20 8.34 0.25
CA SER A 53 31.54 6.93 0.46
C SER A 53 30.34 6.07 0.84
N LEU A 54 29.35 6.65 1.53
CA LEU A 54 28.12 5.98 1.92
C LEU A 54 26.98 6.23 0.91
N GLN A 55 27.22 7.07 -0.11
CA GLN A 55 26.19 7.60 -1.00
C GLN A 55 24.96 8.09 -0.21
N ALA A 56 25.21 8.90 0.82
CA ALA A 56 24.17 9.33 1.75
C ALA A 56 24.47 10.72 2.33
N ALA A 57 23.45 11.33 2.92
CA ALA A 57 23.53 12.56 3.68
C ALA A 57 23.09 12.34 5.13
N PHE A 58 23.72 13.04 6.06
CA PHE A 58 23.25 13.12 7.44
C PHE A 58 22.43 14.38 7.64
N VAL A 59 21.23 14.23 8.21
CA VAL A 59 20.25 15.31 8.38
C VAL A 59 19.95 15.58 9.86
N GLU A 60 19.81 16.85 10.21
CA GLU A 60 19.31 17.28 11.51
C GLU A 60 17.81 17.55 11.41
N TYR A 61 17.02 16.75 12.14
CA TYR A 61 15.55 16.83 12.16
C TYR A 61 14.99 17.12 13.57
N GLY A 62 15.84 17.54 14.51
CA GLY A 62 15.48 17.82 15.90
C GLY A 62 15.51 16.61 16.85
N GLY A 63 16.01 15.46 16.40
CA GLY A 63 16.25 14.29 17.24
C GLY A 63 17.62 14.31 17.94
N ASN A 64 17.81 13.42 18.92
CA ASN A 64 19.08 13.29 19.66
C ASN A 64 20.27 12.85 18.80
N ARG A 65 20.02 12.27 17.62
CA ARG A 65 21.03 11.84 16.65
C ARG A 65 20.63 12.31 15.26
N HIS A 66 21.62 12.57 14.41
CA HIS A 66 21.37 12.87 13.01
C HIS A 66 20.68 11.68 12.31
N GLY A 67 19.73 12.00 11.45
CA GLY A 67 19.10 11.05 10.56
C GLY A 67 20.05 10.67 9.44
N PHE A 68 19.90 9.45 8.94
CA PHE A 68 20.63 8.96 7.79
C PHE A 68 19.68 8.98 6.59
N LEU A 69 20.06 9.68 5.52
CA LEU A 69 19.28 9.82 4.30
C LEU A 69 20.09 9.26 3.12
N PRO A 70 19.81 8.04 2.66
CA PRO A 70 20.44 7.47 1.47
C PRO A 70 20.14 8.30 0.23
N PHE A 71 21.06 8.33 -0.74
CA PHE A 71 20.87 9.08 -1.98
C PHE A 71 19.65 8.62 -2.79
N GLY A 72 19.39 7.31 -2.86
CA GLY A 72 18.24 6.76 -3.59
C GLY A 72 16.87 7.12 -2.99
N GLU A 73 16.82 7.62 -1.76
CA GLU A 73 15.58 8.04 -1.08
C GLU A 73 15.34 9.55 -1.22
N ILE A 74 16.15 10.26 -2.02
CA ILE A 74 16.02 11.69 -2.25
C ILE A 74 15.19 11.92 -3.52
N HIS A 75 14.10 12.67 -3.40
CA HIS A 75 13.28 13.02 -4.56
C HIS A 75 14.07 13.90 -5.55
N PRO A 76 13.95 13.69 -6.88
CA PRO A 76 14.69 14.45 -7.90
C PRO A 76 14.53 15.98 -7.82
N ASP A 77 13.41 16.47 -7.26
CA ASP A 77 13.21 17.91 -7.04
C ASP A 77 14.28 18.57 -6.17
N TYR A 78 14.87 17.80 -5.27
CA TYR A 78 15.93 18.27 -4.39
C TYR A 78 17.30 18.25 -5.06
N TYR A 79 17.42 17.73 -6.28
CA TYR A 79 18.69 17.73 -7.02
C TYR A 79 19.01 19.12 -7.55
N GLN A 80 20.26 19.54 -7.31
CA GLN A 80 20.82 20.75 -7.91
C GLN A 80 21.31 20.44 -9.32
N ILE A 81 20.37 20.24 -10.23
CA ILE A 81 20.61 20.03 -11.66
C ILE A 81 19.96 21.15 -12.49
N PRO A 82 20.48 21.45 -13.69
CA PRO A 82 19.82 22.32 -14.64
C PRO A 82 18.37 21.90 -14.91
N VAL A 83 17.50 22.88 -15.19
CA VAL A 83 16.06 22.64 -15.37
C VAL A 83 15.79 21.65 -16.49
N ALA A 84 16.54 21.71 -17.60
CA ALA A 84 16.42 20.79 -18.72
C ALA A 84 16.65 19.32 -18.31
N ASP A 85 17.67 19.06 -17.49
CA ASP A 85 18.00 17.71 -17.02
C ASP A 85 16.93 17.19 -16.05
N ARG A 86 16.35 18.09 -15.24
CA ARG A 86 15.24 17.77 -14.33
C ARG A 86 13.98 17.37 -15.10
N GLU A 87 13.62 18.14 -16.14
CA GLU A 87 12.46 17.85 -16.99
C GLU A 87 12.60 16.52 -17.72
N ALA A 88 13.80 16.19 -18.20
CA ALA A 88 14.07 14.90 -18.82
C ALA A 88 13.84 13.72 -17.86
N LEU A 89 14.32 13.83 -16.61
CA LEU A 89 14.10 12.80 -15.59
C LEU A 89 12.61 12.63 -15.24
N PHE A 90 11.86 13.73 -15.16
CA PHE A 90 10.42 13.65 -14.93
C PHE A 90 9.67 13.01 -16.10
N ALA A 91 10.04 13.33 -17.32
CA ALA A 91 9.44 12.74 -18.52
C ALA A 91 9.72 11.24 -18.60
N GLU A 92 10.93 10.80 -18.29
CA GLU A 92 11.30 9.38 -18.25
C GLU A 92 10.52 8.63 -17.17
N GLN A 93 10.38 9.21 -15.96
CA GLN A 93 9.60 8.60 -14.90
C GLN A 93 8.10 8.50 -15.24
N GLN A 94 7.53 9.53 -15.89
CA GLN A 94 6.14 9.49 -16.35
C GLN A 94 5.92 8.46 -17.46
N ALA A 95 6.87 8.34 -18.40
CA ALA A 95 6.80 7.34 -19.46
C ALA A 95 6.87 5.91 -18.90
N ALA A 96 7.73 5.66 -17.91
CA ALA A 96 7.85 4.36 -17.26
C ALA A 96 6.58 3.96 -16.49
N VAL A 97 5.91 4.92 -15.83
CA VAL A 97 4.64 4.66 -15.11
C VAL A 97 3.48 4.41 -16.07
N ALA A 98 3.49 5.04 -17.25
CA ALA A 98 2.47 4.81 -18.27
C ALA A 98 2.57 3.39 -18.86
N ASP A 99 3.79 2.91 -19.16
CA ASP A 99 4.04 1.57 -19.73
C ASP A 99 3.60 0.43 -18.78
N ASP A 100 3.78 0.61 -17.47
CA ASP A 100 3.40 -0.38 -16.43
C ASP A 100 1.88 -0.42 -16.16
N SER A 101 1.12 0.55 -16.66
CA SER A 101 -0.34 0.65 -16.46
C SER A 101 -1.20 0.02 -17.55
N ASP A 102 -0.58 -0.43 -18.66
CA ASP A 102 -1.29 -1.01 -19.81
C ASP A 102 -1.42 -2.56 -19.74
N ASP A 103 -0.83 -3.25 -18.75
CA ASP A 103 -0.88 -4.74 -18.64
C ASP A 103 -2.05 -5.29 -17.79
N ASP A 104 -2.89 -4.44 -17.17
CA ASP A 104 -3.97 -4.86 -16.25
C ASP A 104 -5.40 -4.83 -16.87
N THR A 105 -5.53 -4.82 -18.21
CA THR A 105 -6.86 -4.73 -18.87
C THR A 105 -7.28 -5.92 -19.76
N GLU A 106 -6.60 -7.07 -19.73
CA GLU A 106 -6.94 -8.22 -20.60
C GLU A 106 -7.05 -9.56 -19.83
N SER A 107 -7.97 -9.67 -18.86
CA SER A 107 -8.50 -11.00 -18.46
C SER A 107 -9.87 -10.96 -17.77
N ALA A 108 -10.89 -10.46 -18.46
CA ALA A 108 -12.28 -10.65 -18.04
C ALA A 108 -13.18 -10.83 -19.27
N GLY A 109 -13.07 -11.97 -19.95
CA GLY A 109 -13.88 -12.20 -21.14
C GLY A 109 -13.79 -13.59 -21.75
N ASP A 110 -14.11 -14.66 -21.01
CA ASP A 110 -14.78 -15.82 -21.64
C ASP A 110 -15.57 -16.62 -20.60
N SER A 111 -16.80 -16.18 -20.31
CA SER A 111 -17.84 -17.03 -19.73
C SER A 111 -18.75 -17.49 -20.85
N LYS A 112 -18.29 -18.44 -21.66
CA LYS A 112 -19.15 -19.13 -22.63
C LYS A 112 -19.84 -20.30 -21.95
N ALA A 113 -21.16 -20.19 -21.88
CA ALA A 113 -22.08 -21.19 -21.41
C ALA A 113 -21.88 -22.53 -22.13
N ALA A 114 -21.67 -23.60 -21.35
CA ALA A 114 -21.95 -24.97 -21.76
C ALA A 114 -22.56 -25.72 -20.57
N SER A 115 -23.88 -25.65 -20.52
CA SER A 115 -24.76 -26.57 -19.82
C SER A 115 -24.45 -28.03 -20.20
N GLY A 116 -24.40 -28.93 -19.23
CA GLY A 116 -24.27 -30.36 -19.54
C GLY A 116 -24.10 -31.25 -18.32
N SER A 117 -25.10 -31.25 -17.44
CA SER A 117 -25.29 -32.22 -16.35
C SER A 117 -25.15 -33.65 -16.87
N ARG A 118 -24.13 -34.38 -16.40
CA ARG A 118 -24.02 -35.83 -16.55
C ARG A 118 -24.65 -36.49 -15.31
N GLY A 119 -25.97 -36.65 -15.37
CA GLY A 119 -26.76 -37.45 -14.44
C GLY A 119 -27.13 -38.77 -15.10
N ASP A 120 -26.66 -39.83 -14.47
CA ASP A 120 -26.87 -41.25 -14.73
C ASP A 120 -28.36 -41.65 -14.79
N SER A 121 -28.77 -42.43 -15.80
CA SER A 121 -29.88 -43.38 -15.70
C SER A 121 -29.88 -44.36 -16.89
N ILE A 122 -29.60 -45.61 -16.55
CA ILE A 122 -29.84 -46.80 -17.36
C ILE A 122 -31.29 -47.25 -17.12
N SER A 123 -32.06 -47.53 -18.17
CA SER A 123 -33.00 -48.68 -18.21
C SER A 123 -33.61 -48.89 -19.59
N ASP A 124 -33.73 -50.18 -19.89
CA ASP A 124 -34.19 -50.83 -21.12
C ASP A 124 -35.63 -50.50 -21.53
N SER A 125 -35.91 -50.54 -22.83
CA SER A 125 -36.77 -51.58 -23.42
C SER A 125 -37.09 -51.33 -24.90
N ASN A 126 -36.46 -52.16 -25.74
CA ASN A 126 -37.09 -53.02 -26.74
C ASN A 126 -38.25 -52.48 -27.62
N THR A 127 -37.99 -52.31 -28.92
CA THR A 127 -38.88 -52.85 -29.98
C THR A 127 -38.08 -53.08 -31.27
N PRO A 128 -37.96 -54.32 -31.77
CA PRO A 128 -37.47 -54.63 -33.11
C PRO A 128 -38.67 -54.87 -34.05
N GLU A 129 -38.69 -54.27 -35.24
CA GLU A 129 -39.38 -54.83 -36.42
C GLU A 129 -39.11 -53.97 -37.66
N GLU A 130 -38.31 -54.50 -38.60
CA GLU A 130 -38.71 -54.46 -40.00
C GLU A 130 -38.80 -55.93 -40.43
N ALA A 131 -40.01 -56.46 -40.47
CA ALA A 131 -40.37 -57.80 -40.96
C ALA A 131 -39.83 -59.04 -40.20
#